data_AF-A0A3N9P861-F1
#
_entry.id   AF-A0A3N9P861-F1
#
_cell.length_a   1.000
_cell.length_b   1.000
_cell.length_c   1.000
_cell.angle_alpha   90.00
_cell.angle_beta   90.00
_cell.angle_gamma   90.00
#
_symmetry.space_group_name_H-M   'P 1'
#
loop_
_entity.id
_entity.type
_entity.pdbx_description
1 polymer ?
#
loop_
_entity_poly.entity_id
_entity_poly.type
_entity_poly.pdbx_seq_one_letter_code
_entity_poly.pdbx_strand_id
1 'polypeptide(L)'
;MTQDKRDWQKDIRPSVIWFAEQMEQRLKENDNKDGWEECDRMFLLNRLEANYHSLWAKQQAYGACFDADGTIRKAANIANFAMMIADNARSTLYPDTPAPTRGTEKWDIPRPIDEWHEDVGPVLWWTFPIEEPPYCGTPLDGDWPEYHTHWTPFIVPFTPAPKEGDNQ
;
A
#
# COMPACT_ATOMS: atom_id res chain seq x y z
N MET A 1 22.81 -14.32 -18.74
CA MET A 1 22.61 -14.53 -17.30
C MET A 1 21.87 -13.32 -16.77
N THR A 2 20.56 -13.45 -16.62
CA THR A 2 19.69 -12.44 -16.03
C THR A 2 19.92 -12.49 -14.52
N GLN A 3 20.62 -11.50 -13.97
CA GLN A 3 20.64 -11.30 -12.52
C GLN A 3 19.20 -11.10 -12.08
N ASP A 4 18.69 -11.97 -11.20
CA ASP A 4 17.36 -11.83 -10.62
C ASP A 4 17.34 -10.49 -9.86
N LYS A 5 16.51 -9.55 -10.31
CA LYS A 5 16.48 -8.15 -9.83
C LYS A 5 16.07 -8.01 -8.34
N ARG A 6 16.00 -9.11 -7.60
CA ARG A 6 15.49 -9.21 -6.22
C ARG A 6 16.45 -9.89 -5.25
N ASP A 7 17.70 -10.16 -5.63
CA ASP A 7 18.69 -10.77 -4.72
C ASP A 7 18.87 -9.98 -3.41
N TRP A 8 18.79 -8.65 -3.45
CA TRP A 8 18.91 -7.79 -2.27
C TRP A 8 17.74 -7.92 -1.27
N GLN A 9 16.57 -8.41 -1.69
CA GLN A 9 15.42 -8.60 -0.80
C GLN A 9 15.63 -9.75 0.21
N LYS A 10 16.52 -10.71 -0.11
CA LYS A 10 16.84 -11.83 0.78
C LYS A 10 17.77 -11.42 1.94
N ASP A 11 18.43 -10.27 1.83
CA ASP A 11 19.46 -9.81 2.75
C ASP A 11 19.13 -8.43 3.39
N ILE A 12 17.84 -8.14 3.61
CA ILE A 12 17.45 -6.90 4.30
C ILE A 12 17.92 -6.97 5.76
N ARG A 13 18.63 -5.92 6.19
CA ARG A 13 19.16 -5.83 7.56
C ARG A 13 18.02 -5.84 8.59
N PRO A 14 18.14 -6.60 9.70
CA PRO A 14 17.14 -6.60 10.78
C PRO A 14 16.83 -5.20 11.33
N SER A 15 17.82 -4.31 11.38
CA SER A 15 17.62 -2.92 11.82
C SER A 15 16.73 -2.11 10.88
N VAL A 16 16.77 -2.38 9.57
CA VAL A 16 15.89 -1.73 8.59
C VAL A 16 14.46 -2.23 8.76
N ILE A 17 14.28 -3.54 8.98
CA ILE A 17 12.97 -4.14 9.25
C ILE A 17 12.37 -3.52 10.52
N TRP A 18 13.10 -3.56 11.63
CA TRP A 18 12.65 -3.00 12.90
C TRP A 18 12.30 -1.51 12.81
N PHE A 19 13.12 -0.71 12.10
CA PHE A 19 12.84 0.71 11.96
C PHE A 19 11.65 0.99 11.05
N ALA A 20 11.43 0.18 10.01
CA ALA A 20 10.24 0.25 9.18
C ALA A 20 8.96 -0.05 10.01
N GLU A 21 9.02 -0.95 10.98
CA GLU A 21 7.90 -1.17 11.92
C GLU A 21 7.62 0.07 12.78
N GLN A 22 8.66 0.79 13.23
CA GLN A 22 8.48 2.04 13.97
C GLN A 22 7.83 3.12 13.09
N MET A 23 8.25 3.19 11.82
CA MET A 23 7.65 4.08 10.82
C MET A 23 6.17 3.78 10.61
N GLU A 24 5.81 2.51 10.44
CA GLU A 24 4.43 2.07 10.22
C GLU A 24 3.52 2.34 11.42
N GLN A 25 3.96 2.06 12.65
CA GLN A 25 3.19 2.38 13.85
C GLN A 25 2.82 3.86 13.90
N ARG A 26 3.76 4.74 13.52
CA ARG A 26 3.54 6.19 13.46
C ARG A 26 2.56 6.59 12.36
N LEU A 27 2.57 5.92 11.21
CA LEU A 27 1.59 6.15 10.15
C LEU A 27 0.20 5.74 10.62
N LYS A 28 0.06 4.56 11.24
CA LYS A 28 -1.21 4.05 11.79
C LYS A 28 -1.86 5.00 12.80
N GLU A 29 -1.06 5.61 13.67
CA GLU A 29 -1.54 6.62 14.61
C GLU A 29 -2.15 7.87 13.92
N ASN A 30 -1.88 8.07 12.63
CA ASN A 30 -2.41 9.16 11.81
C ASN A 30 -3.41 8.69 10.75
N ASP A 31 -3.89 7.44 10.80
CA ASP A 31 -4.86 6.91 9.83
C ASP A 31 -6.18 7.66 9.81
N ASN A 32 -6.48 8.40 10.88
CA ASN A 32 -7.63 9.28 10.99
C ASN A 32 -7.48 10.61 10.22
N LYS A 33 -6.37 10.81 9.50
CA LYS A 33 -6.13 11.98 8.65
C LYS A 33 -6.17 11.56 7.19
N ASP A 34 -6.47 12.52 6.34
CA ASP A 34 -6.42 12.35 4.88
C ASP A 34 -4.99 11.98 4.42
N GLY A 35 -4.89 11.43 3.21
CA GLY A 35 -3.64 10.99 2.60
C GLY A 35 -2.61 12.13 2.38
N TRP A 36 -1.36 11.76 2.13
CA TRP A 36 -0.25 12.70 1.91
C TRP A 36 -0.03 13.07 0.44
N GLU A 37 -0.76 12.45 -0.48
CA GLU A 37 -0.58 12.61 -1.92
C GLU A 37 -0.84 14.07 -2.36
N GLU A 38 -1.84 14.71 -1.74
CA GLU A 38 -2.25 16.10 -2.02
C GLU A 38 -1.65 17.11 -1.02
N CYS A 39 -0.78 16.66 -0.11
CA CYS A 39 -0.17 17.57 0.86
C CYS A 39 0.75 18.58 0.17
N ASP A 40 0.63 19.85 0.57
CA ASP A 40 1.52 20.91 0.10
C ASP A 40 3.00 20.59 0.40
N ARG A 41 3.88 20.85 -0.57
CA ARG A 41 5.31 20.56 -0.46
C ARG A 41 5.94 21.28 0.72
N MET A 42 5.58 22.55 0.96
CA MET A 42 6.13 23.30 2.09
C MET A 42 5.61 22.76 3.42
N PHE A 43 4.37 22.30 3.48
CA PHE A 43 3.86 21.60 4.66
C PHE A 43 4.73 20.38 5.02
N LEU A 44 5.01 19.49 4.07
CA LEU A 44 5.83 18.29 4.33
C LEU A 44 7.26 18.65 4.76
N LEU A 45 7.89 19.63 4.11
CA LEU A 45 9.23 20.11 4.45
C LEU A 45 9.28 20.71 5.86
N ASN A 46 8.32 21.57 6.19
CA ASN A 46 8.24 22.20 7.52
C ASN A 46 8.03 21.14 8.62
N ARG A 47 7.26 20.08 8.34
CA ARG A 47 7.05 18.97 9.29
C ARG A 47 8.30 18.12 9.48
N LEU A 48 9.06 17.88 8.41
CA LEU A 48 10.35 17.21 8.48
C LEU A 48 11.33 18.03 9.34
N GLU A 49 11.47 19.32 9.06
CA GLU A 49 12.35 20.24 9.79
C GLU A 49 11.98 20.33 11.28
N ALA A 50 10.69 20.45 11.60
CA ALA A 50 10.23 20.47 12.99
C ALA A 50 10.60 19.19 13.77
N ASN A 51 10.52 18.01 13.12
CA ASN A 51 10.94 16.77 13.76
C ASN A 51 12.47 16.67 13.88
N TYR A 52 13.23 17.18 12.90
CA TYR A 52 14.69 17.29 13.00
C TYR A 52 15.12 18.14 14.20
N HIS A 53 14.56 19.33 14.38
CA HIS A 53 14.89 20.17 15.55
C HIS A 53 14.52 19.49 16.88
N SER A 54 13.40 18.77 16.92
CA SER A 54 13.01 18.02 18.11
C SER A 54 13.96 16.86 18.41
N LEU A 55 14.43 16.15 17.39
CA LEU A 55 15.45 15.09 17.53
C LEU A 55 16.79 15.66 17.99
N TRP A 56 17.22 16.77 17.38
CA TRP A 56 18.45 17.48 17.76
C TRP A 56 18.43 17.85 19.24
N ALA A 57 17.35 18.49 19.71
CA ALA A 57 17.21 18.87 21.12
C ALA A 57 17.31 17.66 22.08
N LYS A 58 16.75 16.52 21.70
CA LYS A 58 16.83 15.27 22.48
C LYS A 58 18.24 14.69 22.54
N GLN A 59 18.99 14.75 21.45
CA GLN A 59 20.38 14.30 21.41
C GLN A 59 21.31 15.22 22.21
N GLN A 60 21.03 16.52 22.28
CA GLN A 60 21.82 17.43 23.13
C GLN A 60 21.64 17.14 24.64
N ALA A 61 20.55 16.47 25.03
CA ALA A 61 20.30 16.02 26.40
C ALA A 61 20.85 14.60 26.69
N TYR A 62 21.66 14.03 25.78
CA TYR A 62 22.19 12.68 25.92
C TYR A 62 23.02 12.54 27.20
N GLY A 63 22.69 11.53 28.02
CA GLY A 63 23.21 11.37 29.38
C GLY A 63 22.10 11.43 30.42
N ALA A 64 22.07 12.50 31.22
CA ALA A 64 21.31 12.61 32.47
C ALA A 64 19.77 12.39 32.37
N CYS A 65 19.19 12.55 31.18
CA CYS A 65 17.76 12.34 30.94
C CYS A 65 17.46 11.84 29.51
N PHE A 66 18.30 10.95 28.98
CA PHE A 66 18.14 10.44 27.61
C PHE A 66 16.76 9.80 27.38
N ASP A 67 15.98 10.43 26.51
CA ASP A 67 14.65 9.99 26.10
C ASP A 67 14.77 9.12 24.84
N ALA A 68 15.01 7.82 25.05
CA ALA A 68 15.19 6.85 23.97
C ALA A 68 13.94 6.71 23.10
N ASP A 69 12.76 6.58 23.71
CA ASP A 69 11.47 6.45 23.01
C ASP A 69 11.19 7.71 22.17
N GLY A 70 11.31 8.89 22.76
CA GLY A 70 11.10 10.14 22.02
C GLY A 70 12.14 10.35 20.91
N THR A 71 13.38 9.87 21.09
CA THR A 71 14.40 9.88 20.03
C THR A 71 13.98 9.00 18.85
N ILE A 72 13.55 7.77 19.12
CA ILE A 72 13.07 6.82 18.09
C ILE A 72 11.84 7.39 17.36
N ARG A 73 10.87 7.94 18.09
CA ARG A 73 9.66 8.55 17.52
C ARG A 73 9.97 9.70 16.57
N LYS A 74 10.91 10.58 16.92
CA LYS A 74 11.29 11.70 16.07
C LYS A 74 12.07 11.26 14.84
N ALA A 75 12.96 10.28 14.97
CA ALA A 75 13.62 9.66 13.82
C ALA A 75 12.61 9.01 12.86
N ALA A 76 11.65 8.24 13.36
CA ALA A 76 10.60 7.62 12.55
C ALA A 76 9.74 8.66 11.83
N ASN A 77 9.34 9.76 12.51
CA ASN A 77 8.61 10.84 11.85
C ASN A 77 9.41 11.51 10.72
N ILE A 78 10.71 11.76 10.93
CA ILE A 78 11.58 12.34 9.87
C ILE A 78 11.60 11.40 8.67
N ALA A 79 11.80 10.10 8.89
CA ALA A 79 11.80 9.09 7.83
C ALA A 79 10.46 9.03 7.09
N ASN A 80 9.32 9.09 7.81
CA ASN A 80 7.99 9.11 7.20
C ASN A 80 7.80 10.35 6.32
N PHE A 81 8.14 11.56 6.80
CA PHE A 81 8.02 12.75 5.95
C PHE A 81 8.96 12.72 4.74
N ALA A 82 10.19 12.21 4.91
CA ALA A 82 11.11 12.02 3.80
C ALA A 82 10.56 11.02 2.77
N MET A 83 9.93 9.94 3.23
CA MET A 83 9.28 8.95 2.38
C MET A 83 8.10 9.56 1.62
N MET A 84 7.21 10.31 2.28
CA MET A 84 6.08 11.00 1.64
C MET A 84 6.56 11.98 0.56
N ILE A 85 7.61 12.76 0.83
CA ILE A 85 8.22 13.65 -0.16
C ILE A 85 8.77 12.86 -1.36
N ALA A 86 9.46 11.75 -1.10
CA ALA A 86 9.98 10.88 -2.15
C ALA A 86 8.85 10.24 -2.97
N ASP A 87 7.75 9.88 -2.33
CA ASP A 87 6.56 9.31 -2.96
C ASP A 87 5.87 10.32 -3.90
N ASN A 88 5.65 11.54 -3.42
CA ASN A 88 5.11 12.63 -4.24
C ASN A 88 6.08 13.02 -5.37
N ALA A 89 7.40 12.94 -5.15
CA ALA A 89 8.38 13.17 -6.22
C ALA A 89 8.39 12.03 -7.25
N ARG A 90 8.14 10.78 -6.82
CA ARG A 90 8.10 9.62 -7.72
C ARG A 90 6.99 9.76 -8.76
N SER A 91 5.83 10.32 -8.41
CA SER A 91 4.73 10.55 -9.38
C SER A 91 5.16 11.44 -10.55
N THR A 92 6.10 12.36 -10.33
CA THR A 92 6.64 13.22 -11.40
C THR A 92 7.57 12.46 -12.37
N LEU A 93 8.23 11.40 -11.90
CA LEU A 93 9.15 10.59 -12.71
C LEU A 93 8.43 9.46 -13.45
N TYR A 94 7.31 8.98 -12.92
CA TYR A 94 6.56 7.87 -13.47
C TYR A 94 5.05 8.22 -13.50
N PRO A 95 4.62 9.11 -14.40
CA PRO A 95 3.22 9.55 -14.45
C PRO A 95 2.24 8.42 -14.77
N ASP A 96 2.69 7.40 -15.52
CA ASP A 96 1.88 6.22 -15.88
C ASP A 96 2.00 5.07 -14.86
N THR A 97 2.80 5.24 -13.81
CA THR A 97 2.92 4.29 -12.69
C THR A 97 2.50 5.02 -11.43
N PRO A 98 1.19 5.09 -11.12
CA PRO A 98 0.74 5.73 -9.90
C PRO A 98 1.46 5.10 -8.71
N ALA A 99 1.73 5.90 -7.68
CA ALA A 99 2.13 5.37 -6.38
C ALA A 99 1.17 4.21 -6.03
N PRO A 100 1.63 3.11 -5.39
CA PRO A 100 0.72 2.12 -4.87
C PRO A 100 -0.17 2.88 -3.91
N THR A 101 -1.38 3.20 -4.38
CA THR A 101 -2.44 3.80 -3.60
C THR A 101 -2.61 2.93 -2.37
N ARG A 102 -2.91 3.56 -1.24
CA ARG A 102 -3.19 2.85 0.01
C ARG A 102 -4.15 1.71 -0.27
N GLY A 103 -3.61 0.48 -0.25
CA GLY A 103 -4.25 -0.69 -0.85
C GLY A 103 -3.79 -0.96 -2.28
N THR A 104 -2.59 -1.53 -2.45
CA THR A 104 -2.50 -2.67 -3.37
C THR A 104 -3.34 -3.77 -2.76
N GLU A 105 -4.66 -3.64 -2.86
CA GLU A 105 -5.52 -4.80 -2.75
C GLU A 105 -4.96 -5.81 -3.74
N LYS A 106 -4.48 -6.94 -3.23
CA LYS A 106 -4.05 -8.02 -4.09
C LYS A 106 -5.32 -8.65 -4.62
N TRP A 107 -5.86 -8.07 -5.69
CA TRP A 107 -7.04 -8.53 -6.42
C TRP A 107 -6.86 -9.98 -6.95
N ASP A 108 -5.62 -10.50 -6.93
CA ASP A 108 -5.25 -11.86 -7.34
C ASP A 108 -5.31 -12.91 -6.21
N ILE A 109 -5.65 -12.54 -4.96
CA ILE A 109 -5.74 -13.49 -3.83
C ILE A 109 -7.21 -13.86 -3.59
N PRO A 110 -7.57 -15.16 -3.62
CA PRO A 110 -8.90 -15.61 -3.24
C PRO A 110 -9.24 -15.25 -1.80
N ARG A 111 -10.36 -14.55 -1.61
CA ARG A 111 -10.92 -14.13 -0.32
C ARG A 111 -12.04 -15.10 0.10
N PRO A 112 -12.22 -15.42 1.38
CA PRO A 112 -13.35 -16.24 1.85
C PRO A 112 -14.71 -15.67 1.44
N ILE A 113 -15.71 -16.55 1.24
CA ILE A 113 -17.10 -16.16 0.91
C ILE A 113 -17.70 -15.16 1.91
N ASP A 114 -17.35 -15.28 3.19
CA ASP A 114 -17.82 -14.39 4.26
C ASP A 114 -17.32 -12.94 4.12
N GLU A 115 -16.28 -12.70 3.30
CA GLU A 115 -15.81 -11.35 2.97
C GLU A 115 -16.57 -10.70 1.81
N TRP A 116 -17.41 -11.45 1.09
CA TRP A 116 -18.20 -10.89 0.00
C TRP A 116 -19.47 -10.21 0.54
N HIS A 117 -19.86 -9.10 -0.09
CA HIS A 117 -21.11 -8.41 0.17
C HIS A 117 -21.68 -7.85 -1.13
N GLU A 118 -22.97 -7.53 -1.15
CA GLU A 118 -23.69 -7.10 -2.37
C GLU A 118 -23.06 -5.89 -3.07
N ASP A 119 -22.45 -4.96 -2.32
CA ASP A 119 -21.77 -3.79 -2.89
C ASP A 119 -20.49 -4.13 -3.69
N VAL A 120 -19.90 -5.32 -3.48
CA VAL A 120 -18.78 -5.80 -4.32
C VAL A 120 -19.27 -6.11 -5.73
N GLY A 121 -20.51 -6.61 -5.83
CA GLY A 121 -21.12 -7.03 -7.09
C GLY A 121 -20.54 -8.36 -7.62
N PRO A 122 -20.63 -8.59 -8.94
CA PRO A 122 -20.17 -9.80 -9.60
C PRO A 122 -18.66 -10.03 -9.43
N VAL A 123 -18.26 -11.29 -9.20
CA VAL A 123 -16.87 -11.72 -9.01
C VAL A 123 -16.63 -13.10 -9.62
N LEU A 124 -15.39 -13.58 -9.57
CA LEU A 124 -15.04 -14.97 -9.87
C LEU A 124 -15.06 -15.80 -8.58
N TRP A 125 -15.80 -16.89 -8.58
CA TRP A 125 -16.00 -17.75 -7.42
C TRP A 125 -15.25 -19.07 -7.56
N TRP A 126 -14.58 -19.48 -6.49
CA TRP A 126 -13.67 -20.61 -6.47
C TRP A 126 -14.04 -21.62 -5.38
N THR A 127 -13.76 -22.88 -5.69
CA THR A 127 -13.73 -23.98 -4.73
C THR A 127 -12.32 -24.52 -4.69
N PHE A 128 -11.83 -24.83 -3.47
CA PHE A 128 -10.52 -25.45 -3.28
C PHE A 128 -10.69 -26.84 -2.68
N PRO A 129 -10.00 -27.87 -3.22
CA PRO A 129 -9.13 -27.83 -4.40
C PRO A 129 -9.88 -27.47 -5.69
N ILE A 130 -9.18 -26.91 -6.67
CA ILE A 130 -9.79 -26.51 -7.95
C ILE A 130 -10.15 -27.76 -8.75
N GLU A 131 -11.45 -27.99 -8.94
CA GLU A 131 -11.97 -29.11 -9.73
C GLU A 131 -12.53 -28.66 -11.09
N GLU A 132 -12.97 -27.40 -11.19
CA GLU A 132 -13.57 -26.83 -12.39
C GLU A 132 -13.29 -25.32 -12.52
N PRO A 133 -13.61 -24.68 -13.67
CA PRO A 133 -13.48 -23.24 -13.83
C PRO A 133 -14.35 -22.46 -12.84
N PRO A 134 -13.95 -21.23 -12.46
CA PRO A 134 -14.71 -20.44 -11.50
C PRO A 134 -16.07 -20.04 -12.06
N TYR A 135 -17.08 -19.97 -11.18
CA TYR A 135 -18.35 -19.33 -11.52
C TYR A 135 -18.18 -17.81 -11.63
N CYS A 136 -18.82 -17.19 -12.60
CA CYS A 136 -18.77 -15.77 -12.88
C CYS A 136 -20.13 -15.14 -12.57
N GLY A 137 -20.23 -14.38 -11.48
CA GLY A 137 -21.51 -13.77 -11.06
C GLY A 137 -21.59 -13.50 -9.56
N THR A 138 -22.78 -13.61 -8.98
CA THR A 138 -23.07 -13.38 -7.56
C THR A 138 -23.77 -14.58 -6.89
N PRO A 139 -23.66 -14.74 -5.56
CA PRO A 139 -24.44 -15.73 -4.81
C PRO A 139 -25.96 -15.49 -4.83
N LEU A 140 -26.40 -14.35 -5.36
CA LEU A 140 -27.80 -13.98 -5.50
C LEU A 140 -28.38 -14.43 -6.87
N ASP A 141 -27.55 -14.95 -7.77
CA ASP A 141 -27.97 -15.44 -9.08
C ASP A 141 -28.79 -16.74 -8.93
N GLY A 142 -29.82 -16.91 -9.77
CA GLY A 142 -30.72 -18.06 -9.67
C GLY A 142 -30.09 -19.42 -10.04
N ASP A 143 -28.96 -19.39 -10.73
CA ASP A 143 -28.13 -20.55 -11.12
C ASP A 143 -26.88 -20.72 -10.25
N TRP A 144 -26.78 -19.98 -9.14
CA TRP A 144 -25.70 -20.11 -8.18
C TRP A 144 -25.67 -21.51 -7.54
N PRO A 145 -24.55 -22.23 -7.56
CA PRO A 145 -24.53 -23.64 -7.16
C PRO A 145 -24.16 -23.89 -5.68
N GLU A 146 -24.03 -22.84 -4.86
CA GLU A 146 -23.91 -22.87 -3.39
C GLU A 146 -22.67 -23.56 -2.77
N TYR A 147 -21.77 -24.18 -3.54
CA TYR A 147 -20.58 -24.86 -2.98
C TYR A 147 -19.27 -24.05 -2.99
N HIS A 148 -19.23 -22.87 -3.63
CA HIS A 148 -18.01 -22.07 -3.68
C HIS A 148 -17.62 -21.52 -2.30
N THR A 149 -16.33 -21.42 -2.05
CA THR A 149 -15.78 -21.05 -0.74
C THR A 149 -15.00 -19.74 -0.74
N HIS A 150 -14.50 -19.33 -1.90
CA HIS A 150 -13.67 -18.14 -2.04
C HIS A 150 -14.05 -17.35 -3.29
N TRP A 151 -13.68 -16.07 -3.34
CA TRP A 151 -13.86 -15.22 -4.50
C TRP A 151 -12.62 -14.39 -4.83
N THR A 152 -12.45 -14.07 -6.10
CA THR A 152 -11.53 -13.03 -6.56
C THR A 152 -12.30 -12.01 -7.39
N PRO A 153 -12.04 -10.72 -7.22
CA PRO A 153 -12.70 -9.65 -7.97
C PRO A 153 -12.35 -9.64 -9.46
N PHE A 154 -13.22 -9.03 -10.28
CA PHE A 154 -12.92 -8.83 -11.71
C PHE A 154 -11.80 -7.81 -11.91
N ILE A 155 -10.80 -8.21 -12.69
CA ILE A 155 -9.84 -7.26 -13.26
C ILE A 155 -10.50 -6.66 -14.49
N VAL A 156 -11.06 -5.46 -14.36
CA VAL A 156 -11.64 -4.74 -15.49
C VAL A 156 -10.50 -4.40 -16.47
N PRO A 157 -10.50 -4.93 -17.70
CA PRO A 157 -9.48 -4.59 -18.67
C PRO A 157 -9.59 -3.11 -19.05
N PHE A 158 -8.46 -2.47 -19.31
CA PHE A 158 -8.44 -1.12 -19.87
C PHE A 158 -9.18 -1.09 -21.20
N THR A 159 -9.74 0.09 -21.53
CA THR A 159 -10.40 0.33 -22.81
C THR A 159 -9.53 -0.17 -23.95
N PRO A 160 -10.02 -1.08 -24.81
CA PRO A 160 -9.24 -1.59 -25.92
C PRO A 160 -8.91 -0.44 -26.86
N ALA A 161 -7.75 -0.54 -27.55
CA ALA A 161 -7.41 0.42 -28.59
C ALA A 161 -8.56 0.53 -29.61
N PRO A 162 -8.81 1.73 -30.20
CA PRO A 162 -9.79 1.88 -31.26
C PRO A 162 -9.55 0.83 -32.33
N LYS A 163 -10.62 0.23 -32.84
CA LYS A 163 -10.48 -0.70 -33.97
C LYS A 163 -9.88 0.08 -35.14
N GLU A 164 -8.83 -0.44 -35.76
CA GLU A 164 -8.33 0.10 -37.02
C GLU A 164 -9.49 0.11 -38.03
N GLY A 165 -10.01 1.31 -38.34
CA GLY A 165 -11.12 1.48 -39.29
C GLY A 165 -12.18 2.51 -38.91
N ASP A 166 -12.30 2.90 -37.63
CA ASP A 166 -13.27 3.92 -37.20
C ASP A 166 -12.70 5.34 -37.34
N ASN A 167 -12.34 5.73 -38.57
CA ASN A 167 -12.28 7.14 -38.97
C ASN A 167 -13.50 7.40 -39.86
N GLN A 168 -14.58 7.91 -39.26
CA GLN A 168 -15.65 8.59 -39.99
C GLN A 168 -15.26 10.03 -40.27
#